data_AF-A0A535GXL9-F1
#
_entry.id   AF-A0A535GXL9-F1
#
_cell.length_a   1.000
_cell.length_b   1.000
_cell.length_c   1.000
_cell.angle_alpha   90.00
_cell.angle_beta   90.00
_cell.angle_gamma   90.00
#
_symmetry.space_group_name_H-M   'P 1'
#
loop_
_entity.id
_entity.type
_entity.pdbx_description
1 polymer ?
#
loop_
_entity_poly.entity_id
_entity_poly.type
_entity_poly.pdbx_seq_one_letter_code
_entity_poly.pdbx_strand_id
1 'polypeptide(L)'
;MGRIMRRPIVLAATLVLSVVALLRFGILPTILVMTLGITAAILVGRHQAGLFKLRSSRRGAQTAAWRPSVQHKELPTPTDDPVIVFSEPVVELFALRTPPLAHIQLSATVRSELDGLALGRAKRIMEAPDLLAHAAADAESWPYVETAVQKSLALARSRGIEFHPDGQPRLNQALALSAAQGVLLAEWRQLEDGKTVWDGTSARIRASDAFAIQRITEAMERRQLPELFAGIARRPPDFEVRLLLPYTLATAFFLRLRGERPQAFAA
;
A
#
# COMPACT_ATOMS: atom_id res chain seq x y z
N MET A 1 -26.93 -18.90 34.62
CA MET A 1 -27.31 -20.29 34.27
C MET A 1 -28.18 -20.42 32.99
N GLY A 2 -28.20 -19.44 32.06
CA GLY A 2 -29.04 -19.51 30.84
C GLY A 2 -28.32 -19.82 29.51
N ARG A 3 -27.00 -20.10 29.51
CA ARG A 3 -26.20 -20.17 28.28
C ARG A 3 -25.79 -21.58 27.82
N ILE A 4 -25.88 -22.59 28.70
CA ILE A 4 -25.45 -23.97 28.39
C ILE A 4 -26.62 -24.83 27.85
N MET A 5 -27.86 -24.37 27.97
CA MET A 5 -29.06 -25.20 27.77
C MET A 5 -29.58 -25.28 26.32
N ARG A 6 -29.09 -24.47 25.36
CA ARG A 6 -29.72 -24.39 24.02
C ARG A 6 -29.23 -25.42 22.99
N ARG A 7 -27.96 -25.84 23.07
CA ARG A 7 -27.38 -26.84 22.15
C ARG A 7 -27.99 -28.25 22.27
N PRO A 8 -28.24 -28.80 23.48
CA PRO A 8 -28.90 -30.11 23.59
C PRO A 8 -30.37 -30.07 23.15
N ILE A 9 -31.06 -28.93 23.30
CA ILE A 9 -32.47 -28.77 22.87
C ILE A 9 -32.59 -28.78 21.34
N VAL A 10 -31.69 -28.09 20.63
CA VAL A 10 -31.67 -28.08 19.15
C VAL A 10 -31.38 -29.49 18.62
N LEU A 11 -30.41 -30.20 19.21
CA LEU A 11 -30.08 -31.57 18.81
C LEU A 11 -31.23 -32.55 19.09
N ALA A 12 -31.89 -32.43 20.24
CA ALA A 12 -33.07 -33.23 20.58
C ALA A 12 -34.24 -32.98 19.62
N ALA A 13 -34.52 -31.72 19.27
CA ALA A 13 -35.56 -31.36 18.31
C ALA A 13 -35.26 -31.92 16.91
N THR A 14 -34.01 -31.85 16.45
CA THR A 14 -33.61 -32.45 15.16
C THR A 14 -33.68 -33.97 15.16
N LEU A 15 -33.39 -34.63 16.28
CA LEU A 15 -33.54 -36.08 16.39
C LEU A 15 -35.02 -36.49 16.25
N VAL A 16 -35.92 -35.80 16.97
CA VAL A 16 -37.36 -36.08 16.92
C VAL A 16 -37.93 -35.83 15.51
N LEU A 17 -37.55 -34.73 14.87
CA LEU A 17 -37.98 -34.41 13.49
C LEU A 17 -37.43 -35.42 12.47
N SER A 18 -36.21 -35.93 12.67
CA SER A 18 -35.61 -36.93 11.79
C SER A 18 -36.31 -38.29 11.92
N VAL A 19 -36.71 -38.69 13.14
CA VAL A 19 -37.48 -39.92 13.37
C VAL A 19 -38.87 -39.84 12.72
N VAL A 20 -39.55 -38.70 12.86
CA VAL A 20 -40.86 -38.48 12.22
C VAL A 20 -40.73 -38.47 10.69
N ALA A 21 -39.68 -37.84 10.14
CA ALA A 21 -39.42 -37.82 8.71
C ALA A 21 -39.16 -39.23 8.16
N LEU A 22 -38.39 -40.06 8.88
CA LEU A 22 -38.05 -41.41 8.46
C LEU A 22 -39.27 -42.33 8.45
N LEU A 23 -40.12 -42.22 9.49
CA LEU A 23 -41.33 -43.04 9.64
C LEU A 23 -42.41 -42.69 8.61
N ARG A 24 -42.44 -41.47 8.08
CA ARG A 24 -43.56 -40.98 7.25
C ARG A 24 -43.21 -40.65 5.80
N PHE A 25 -41.95 -40.31 5.50
CA PHE A 25 -41.55 -39.82 4.17
C PHE A 25 -40.32 -40.53 3.60
N GLY A 26 -39.74 -41.49 4.33
CA GLY A 26 -38.62 -42.30 3.86
C GLY A 26 -37.24 -41.64 4.03
N ILE A 27 -36.22 -42.25 3.42
CA ILE A 27 -34.81 -41.99 3.76
C ILE A 27 -34.31 -40.63 3.24
N LEU A 28 -34.66 -40.25 2.01
CA LEU A 28 -34.19 -39.01 1.38
C LEU A 28 -34.58 -37.71 2.14
N PRO A 29 -35.85 -37.49 2.53
CA PRO A 29 -36.21 -36.29 3.30
C PRO A 29 -35.60 -36.30 4.71
N THR A 30 -35.35 -37.48 5.29
CA THR A 30 -34.65 -37.60 6.58
C THR A 30 -33.20 -37.09 6.50
N ILE A 31 -32.48 -37.40 5.42
CA ILE A 31 -31.12 -36.90 5.20
C ILE A 31 -31.12 -35.37 5.11
N LEU A 32 -32.14 -34.79 4.45
CA LEU A 32 -32.27 -33.35 4.32
C LEU A 32 -32.56 -32.67 5.68
N VAL A 33 -33.42 -33.27 6.51
CA VAL A 33 -33.70 -32.79 7.87
C VAL A 33 -32.46 -32.90 8.77
N MET A 34 -31.72 -34.01 8.70
CA MET A 34 -30.48 -34.17 9.48
C MET A 34 -29.40 -33.19 9.06
N THR A 35 -29.20 -32.96 7.77
CA THR A 35 -28.16 -32.02 7.28
C THR A 35 -28.46 -30.57 7.69
N LEU A 36 -29.71 -30.13 7.56
CA LEU A 36 -30.17 -28.83 8.07
C LEU A 36 -30.07 -28.74 9.61
N GLY A 37 -30.41 -29.81 10.32
CA GLY A 37 -30.32 -29.87 11.76
C GLY A 37 -28.89 -29.78 12.31
N ILE A 38 -27.97 -30.52 11.70
CA ILE A 38 -26.56 -30.54 12.07
C ILE A 38 -25.91 -29.18 11.75
N THR A 39 -26.19 -28.61 10.58
CA THR A 39 -25.66 -27.29 10.23
C THR A 39 -26.17 -26.19 11.18
N ALA A 40 -27.45 -26.20 11.54
CA ALA A 40 -27.99 -25.29 12.55
C ALA A 40 -27.35 -25.48 13.94
N ALA A 41 -27.13 -26.72 14.36
CA ALA A 41 -26.47 -27.02 15.64
C ALA A 41 -24.99 -26.59 15.66
N ILE A 42 -24.28 -26.73 14.54
CA ILE A 42 -22.90 -26.23 14.37
C ILE A 42 -22.89 -24.70 14.38
N LEU A 43 -23.84 -24.05 13.72
CA LEU A 43 -23.94 -22.58 13.67
C LEU A 43 -24.21 -22.00 15.06
N VAL A 44 -25.17 -22.57 15.81
CA VAL A 44 -25.45 -22.19 17.20
C VAL A 44 -24.26 -22.50 18.11
N GLY A 45 -23.57 -23.61 17.89
CA GLY A 45 -22.33 -23.97 18.60
C GLY A 45 -21.19 -22.98 18.36
N ARG A 46 -20.94 -22.57 17.11
CA ARG A 46 -19.93 -21.57 16.73
C ARG A 46 -20.28 -20.17 17.26
N HIS A 47 -21.57 -19.84 17.31
CA HIS A 47 -22.07 -18.60 17.91
C HIS A 47 -21.87 -18.56 19.44
N GLN A 48 -22.11 -19.69 20.13
CA GLN A 48 -21.94 -19.79 21.59
C GLN A 48 -20.46 -19.91 22.03
N ALA A 49 -19.60 -20.54 21.21
CA ALA A 49 -18.16 -20.63 21.45
C ALA A 49 -17.41 -19.29 21.22
N GLY A 50 -18.11 -18.21 20.85
CA GLY A 50 -17.49 -16.92 20.57
C GLY A 50 -16.62 -16.90 19.31
N LEU A 51 -16.73 -17.91 18.44
CA LEU A 51 -16.04 -17.97 17.14
C LEU A 51 -16.75 -17.13 16.06
N PHE A 52 -17.98 -16.69 16.33
CA PHE A 52 -18.64 -15.55 15.68
C PHE A 52 -18.42 -14.24 16.43
N LYS A 53 -17.29 -14.10 17.12
CA LYS A 53 -16.68 -12.78 17.23
C LYS A 53 -16.20 -12.44 15.82
N LEU A 54 -17.10 -11.89 14.99
CA LEU A 54 -16.76 -10.65 14.29
C LEU A 54 -15.94 -9.89 15.31
N ARG A 55 -14.64 -9.75 15.04
CA ARG A 55 -13.73 -8.98 15.85
C ARG A 55 -14.30 -7.56 15.80
N SER A 56 -15.27 -7.28 16.64
CA SER A 56 -15.69 -5.94 16.96
C SER A 56 -14.49 -5.40 17.71
N SER A 57 -13.56 -4.84 16.94
CA SER A 57 -12.53 -3.96 17.42
C SER A 57 -13.19 -2.66 17.91
N ARG A 58 -14.22 -2.77 18.77
CA ARG A 58 -14.80 -1.66 19.53
C ARG A 58 -14.02 -1.40 20.83
N ARG A 59 -12.81 -1.98 20.95
CA ARG A 59 -11.77 -1.56 21.90
C ARG A 59 -10.47 -1.11 21.20
N GLY A 60 -10.49 -0.96 19.88
CA GLY A 60 -9.43 -0.34 19.08
C GLY A 60 -9.93 0.72 18.09
N ALA A 61 -11.24 0.84 17.89
CA ALA A 61 -11.88 1.88 17.06
C ALA A 61 -12.25 3.14 17.87
N GLN A 62 -11.39 3.58 18.78
CA GLN A 62 -10.85 4.91 18.52
C GLN A 62 -9.87 4.67 17.38
N THR A 63 -10.36 4.70 16.14
CA THR A 63 -9.58 5.34 15.10
C THR A 63 -9.20 6.66 15.73
N ALA A 64 -8.00 6.72 16.31
CA ALA A 64 -7.30 7.97 16.43
C ALA A 64 -7.32 8.43 14.98
N ALA A 65 -8.33 9.23 14.63
CA ALA A 65 -8.38 9.94 13.37
C ALA A 65 -6.98 10.49 13.28
N TRP A 66 -6.20 9.98 12.31
CA TRP A 66 -4.77 10.23 12.27
C TRP A 66 -4.61 11.73 12.41
N ARG A 67 -4.04 12.16 13.53
CA ARG A 67 -3.88 13.57 13.85
C ARG A 67 -2.42 13.85 13.58
N PRO A 68 -2.09 14.64 12.55
CA PRO A 68 -0.70 14.99 12.29
C PRO A 68 -0.12 15.59 13.57
N SER A 69 0.91 14.95 14.14
CA SER A 69 1.64 15.55 15.25
C SER A 69 2.27 16.86 14.80
N VAL A 70 2.70 17.75 15.71
CA VAL A 70 3.32 19.04 15.35
C VAL A 70 4.49 18.87 14.36
N GLN A 71 5.16 17.72 14.39
CA GLN A 71 6.24 17.35 13.46
C GLN A 71 5.77 16.95 12.05
N HIS A 72 4.47 16.85 11.80
CA HIS A 72 3.83 16.61 10.50
C HIS A 72 3.27 17.89 9.88
N LYS A 73 3.33 19.02 10.60
CA LYS A 73 2.98 20.30 10.00
C LYS A 73 4.06 20.56 8.95
N GLU A 74 3.63 20.59 7.70
CA GLU A 74 4.50 21.06 6.63
C GLU A 74 4.95 22.45 7.04
N LEU A 75 6.24 22.73 6.84
CA LEU A 75 6.66 24.12 6.83
C LEU A 75 5.81 24.85 5.78
N PRO A 76 5.49 26.14 6.00
CA PRO A 76 4.72 26.89 5.02
C PRO A 76 5.30 26.71 3.63
N THR A 77 4.43 26.61 2.63
CA THR A 77 4.86 26.49 1.23
C THR A 77 5.91 27.57 0.95
N PRO A 78 7.08 27.21 0.41
CA PRO A 78 8.12 28.17 0.08
C PRO A 78 7.56 29.32 -0.74
N THR A 79 8.18 30.49 -0.59
CA THR A 79 7.77 31.68 -1.37
C THR A 79 7.95 31.44 -2.88
N ASP A 80 8.87 30.54 -3.24
CA ASP A 80 9.15 30.10 -4.59
C ASP A 80 9.31 28.57 -4.63
N ASP A 81 8.32 27.88 -5.22
CA ASP A 81 8.39 26.44 -5.55
C ASP A 81 8.26 26.27 -7.07
N PRO A 82 9.39 26.39 -7.80
CA PRO A 82 9.35 26.50 -9.24
C PRO A 82 8.87 25.19 -9.89
N VAL A 83 8.12 25.34 -10.98
CA VAL A 83 7.70 24.20 -11.79
C VAL A 83 8.89 23.70 -12.62
N ILE A 84 9.16 22.41 -12.52
CA ILE A 84 10.22 21.70 -13.24
C ILE A 84 9.63 20.67 -14.20
N VAL A 85 10.41 20.32 -15.22
CA VAL A 85 10.10 19.25 -16.16
C VAL A 85 10.62 17.93 -15.59
N PHE A 86 9.73 16.95 -15.43
CA PHE A 86 10.05 15.63 -14.91
C PHE A 86 9.72 14.56 -15.95
N SER A 87 10.78 14.01 -16.54
CA SER A 87 10.70 12.96 -17.53
C SER A 87 10.57 11.57 -16.89
N GLU A 88 10.35 10.55 -17.71
CA GLU A 88 10.36 9.17 -17.23
C GLU A 88 11.68 8.87 -16.48
N PRO A 89 11.61 8.33 -15.24
CA PRO A 89 12.80 8.09 -14.44
C PRO A 89 13.75 7.08 -15.07
N VAL A 90 15.04 7.36 -14.97
CA VAL A 90 16.12 6.40 -15.26
C VAL A 90 16.95 6.17 -13.99
N VAL A 91 17.51 4.97 -13.84
CA VAL A 91 18.17 4.57 -12.58
C VAL A 91 19.43 5.39 -12.28
N GLU A 92 20.10 5.87 -13.33
CA GLU A 92 21.31 6.68 -13.28
C GLU A 92 21.11 8.00 -12.52
N LEU A 93 19.88 8.54 -12.53
CA LEU A 93 19.53 9.76 -11.77
C LEU A 93 19.83 9.60 -10.27
N PHE A 94 19.74 8.38 -9.75
CA PHE A 94 19.89 8.08 -8.33
C PHE A 94 21.30 7.58 -7.97
N ALA A 95 22.06 7.06 -8.94
CA ALA A 95 23.38 6.50 -8.72
C ALA A 95 24.39 7.54 -8.19
N LEU A 96 24.28 8.79 -8.66
CA LEU A 96 25.24 9.86 -8.36
C LEU A 96 25.07 10.48 -6.96
N ARG A 97 24.01 10.12 -6.21
CA ARG A 97 23.61 10.75 -4.93
C ARG A 97 23.68 12.29 -4.94
N THR A 98 23.55 12.89 -6.11
CA THR A 98 23.58 14.34 -6.28
C THR A 98 22.38 14.93 -5.55
N PRO A 99 22.54 16.08 -4.88
CA PRO A 99 21.39 16.80 -4.35
C PRO A 99 20.33 17.02 -5.43
N PRO A 100 19.04 17.00 -5.06
CA PRO A 100 17.95 17.13 -5.99
C PRO A 100 18.08 18.48 -6.68
N LEU A 101 17.87 18.45 -8.00
CA LEU A 101 17.95 19.63 -8.85
C LEU A 101 19.30 20.36 -8.75
N ALA A 102 20.41 19.66 -8.49
CA ALA A 102 21.75 20.27 -8.44
C ALA A 102 22.12 21.00 -9.74
N HIS A 103 21.55 20.59 -10.87
CA HIS A 103 21.71 21.23 -12.18
C HIS A 103 20.93 22.54 -12.34
N ILE A 104 19.96 22.82 -11.45
CA ILE A 104 19.17 24.05 -11.45
C ILE A 104 19.80 25.04 -10.46
N GLN A 105 19.95 26.30 -10.89
CA GLN A 105 20.42 27.38 -10.03
C GLN A 105 19.30 27.81 -9.07
N LEU A 106 19.23 27.16 -7.91
CA LEU A 106 18.37 27.55 -6.79
C LEU A 106 19.22 28.14 -5.67
N SER A 107 18.76 29.23 -5.04
CA SER A 107 19.44 29.83 -3.89
C SER A 107 19.49 28.85 -2.71
N ALA A 108 20.48 28.99 -1.83
CA ALA A 108 20.61 28.13 -0.65
C ALA A 108 19.37 28.21 0.26
N THR A 109 18.77 29.39 0.39
CA THR A 109 17.54 29.61 1.15
C THR A 109 16.37 28.83 0.56
N VAL A 110 16.12 28.96 -0.75
CA VAL A 110 15.02 28.24 -1.44
C VAL A 110 15.22 26.72 -1.33
N ARG A 111 16.46 26.24 -1.50
CA ARG A 111 16.77 24.80 -1.30
C ARG A 111 16.42 24.32 0.11
N SER A 112 16.75 25.11 1.13
CA SER A 112 16.43 24.78 2.52
C SER A 112 14.92 24.77 2.79
N GLU A 113 14.18 25.71 2.20
CA GLU A 113 12.71 25.78 2.33
C GLU A 113 12.04 24.58 1.63
N LEU A 114 12.45 24.27 0.40
CA LEU A 114 11.96 23.11 -0.36
C LEU A 114 12.24 21.80 0.38
N ASP A 115 13.45 21.65 0.93
CA ASP A 115 13.84 20.47 1.70
C ASP A 115 13.01 20.32 2.99
N GLY A 116 12.77 21.43 3.69
CA GLY A 116 11.94 21.44 4.90
C GLY A 116 10.47 21.13 4.62
N LEU A 117 9.90 21.65 3.53
CA LEU A 117 8.56 21.27 3.06
C LEU A 117 8.50 19.77 2.70
N ALA A 118 9.47 19.30 1.92
CA ALA A 118 9.58 17.91 1.49
C ALA A 118 9.72 16.94 2.67
N LEU A 119 10.43 17.31 3.73
CA LEU A 119 10.55 16.50 4.95
C LEU A 119 9.18 16.29 5.61
N GLY A 120 8.35 17.34 5.69
CA GLY A 120 6.99 17.25 6.21
C GLY A 120 6.11 16.30 5.39
N ARG A 121 6.12 16.44 4.06
CA ARG A 121 5.41 15.54 3.14
C ARG A 121 5.88 14.11 3.26
N ALA A 122 7.20 13.89 3.18
CA ALA A 122 7.80 12.56 3.28
C ALA A 122 7.42 11.88 4.59
N LYS A 123 7.43 12.59 5.71
CA LYS A 123 7.03 12.03 7.00
C LYS A 123 5.58 11.56 6.99
N ARG A 124 4.64 12.38 6.51
CA ARG A 124 3.22 11.97 6.44
C ARG A 124 3.04 10.74 5.55
N ILE A 125 3.73 10.66 4.40
CA ILE A 125 3.68 9.50 3.50
C ILE A 125 4.25 8.25 4.19
N MET A 126 5.38 8.38 4.87
CA MET A 126 6.07 7.28 5.54
C MET A 126 5.33 6.75 6.78
N GLU A 127 4.45 7.55 7.38
CA GLU A 127 3.64 7.22 8.55
C GLU A 127 2.17 6.92 8.20
N ALA A 128 1.81 7.00 6.92
CA ALA A 128 0.48 6.62 6.46
C ALA A 128 0.22 5.13 6.77
N PRO A 129 -0.84 4.80 7.53
CA PRO A 129 -1.16 3.41 7.83
C PRO A 129 -1.68 2.70 6.58
N ASP A 130 -1.44 1.39 6.51
CA ASP A 130 -2.04 0.48 5.54
C ASP A 130 -1.87 0.89 4.06
N LEU A 131 -0.74 1.53 3.70
CA LEU A 131 -0.42 2.03 2.36
C LEU A 131 -0.72 1.05 1.22
N LEU A 132 -0.31 -0.22 1.35
CA LEU A 132 -0.59 -1.22 0.32
C LEU A 132 -2.07 -1.55 0.23
N ALA A 133 -2.78 -1.60 1.36
CA ALA A 133 -4.23 -1.84 1.35
C ALA A 133 -4.98 -0.63 0.78
N HIS A 134 -4.50 0.59 1.05
CA HIS A 134 -5.03 1.81 0.45
C HIS A 134 -4.85 1.81 -1.07
N ALA A 135 -3.62 1.57 -1.54
CA ALA A 135 -3.32 1.49 -2.97
C ALA A 135 -4.05 0.33 -3.67
N ALA A 136 -4.25 -0.81 -2.99
CA ALA A 136 -5.00 -1.94 -3.53
C ALA A 136 -6.52 -1.74 -3.50
N ALA A 137 -7.03 -0.92 -2.57
CA ALA A 137 -8.44 -0.56 -2.51
C ALA A 137 -8.82 0.45 -3.60
N ASP A 138 -7.87 1.27 -4.04
CA ASP A 138 -8.05 2.15 -5.19
C ASP A 138 -7.72 1.43 -6.51
N ALA A 139 -8.77 1.13 -7.27
CA ALA A 139 -8.67 0.46 -8.56
C ALA A 139 -7.88 1.29 -9.60
N GLU A 140 -7.79 2.61 -9.43
CA GLU A 140 -7.00 3.47 -10.32
C GLU A 140 -5.50 3.40 -9.99
N SER A 141 -5.14 3.33 -8.71
CA SER A 141 -3.76 3.37 -8.25
C SER A 141 -3.00 2.05 -8.36
N TRP A 142 -3.66 0.92 -8.12
CA TRP A 142 -3.00 -0.40 -8.09
C TRP A 142 -2.26 -0.77 -9.40
N PRO A 143 -2.82 -0.53 -10.61
CA PRO A 143 -2.11 -0.82 -11.86
C PRO A 143 -0.76 -0.10 -12.00
N TYR A 144 -0.63 1.11 -11.45
CA TYR A 144 0.63 1.86 -11.47
C TYR A 144 1.67 1.26 -10.52
N VAL A 145 1.22 0.72 -9.37
CA VAL A 145 2.08 -0.03 -8.45
C VAL A 145 2.63 -1.27 -9.14
N GLU A 146 1.77 -2.09 -9.74
CA GLU A 146 2.17 -3.31 -10.44
C GLU A 146 3.15 -3.01 -11.59
N THR A 147 2.83 -1.99 -12.40
CA THR A 147 3.68 -1.58 -13.53
C THR A 147 5.05 -1.12 -13.05
N ALA A 148 5.13 -0.32 -11.98
CA ALA A 148 6.40 0.14 -11.43
C ALA A 148 7.24 -1.03 -10.90
N VAL A 149 6.63 -1.97 -10.16
CA VAL A 149 7.31 -3.17 -9.67
C VAL A 149 7.83 -4.01 -10.84
N GLN A 150 7.02 -4.23 -11.88
CA GLN A 150 7.42 -4.99 -13.06
C GLN A 150 8.60 -4.32 -13.78
N LYS A 151 8.55 -2.99 -13.99
CA LYS A 151 9.65 -2.23 -14.59
C LYS A 151 10.94 -2.34 -13.76
N SER A 152 10.86 -2.31 -12.44
CA SER A 152 12.02 -2.44 -11.55
C SER A 152 12.62 -3.83 -11.56
N LEU A 153 11.78 -4.88 -11.57
CA LEU A 153 12.26 -6.26 -11.70
C LEU A 153 12.88 -6.50 -13.09
N ALA A 154 12.30 -5.92 -14.15
CA ALA A 154 12.87 -5.98 -15.50
C ALA A 154 14.23 -5.25 -15.56
N LEU A 155 14.34 -4.06 -14.98
CA LEU A 155 15.61 -3.34 -14.85
C LEU A 155 16.65 -4.19 -14.12
N ALA A 156 16.31 -4.76 -12.96
CA ALA A 156 17.22 -5.61 -12.20
C ALA A 156 17.72 -6.81 -13.03
N ARG A 157 16.82 -7.49 -13.76
CA ARG A 157 17.21 -8.58 -14.67
C ARG A 157 18.12 -8.10 -15.80
N SER A 158 17.83 -6.93 -16.39
CA SER A 158 18.66 -6.35 -17.46
C SER A 158 20.07 -6.00 -16.97
N ARG A 159 20.23 -5.76 -15.67
CA ARG A 159 21.52 -5.56 -14.99
C ARG A 159 22.13 -6.85 -14.50
N GLY A 160 21.60 -8.03 -14.83
CA GLY A 160 22.19 -9.31 -14.42
C GLY A 160 22.00 -9.67 -12.95
N ILE A 161 20.99 -9.09 -12.27
CA ILE A 161 20.56 -9.57 -10.96
C ILE A 161 19.83 -10.91 -11.12
N GLU A 162 20.23 -11.90 -10.32
CA GLU A 162 19.53 -13.17 -10.19
C GLU A 162 18.68 -13.15 -8.92
N PHE A 163 17.42 -13.58 -9.02
CA PHE A 163 16.48 -13.57 -7.88
C PHE A 163 16.45 -14.91 -7.16
N HIS A 164 16.37 -14.83 -5.83
CA HIS A 164 16.16 -16.00 -4.99
C HIS A 164 14.65 -16.30 -4.89
N PRO A 165 14.16 -17.49 -5.28
CA PRO A 165 12.73 -17.81 -5.27
C PRO A 165 12.07 -17.59 -3.90
N ASP A 166 12.71 -18.04 -2.82
CA ASP A 166 12.15 -17.93 -1.46
C ASP A 166 12.10 -16.48 -0.94
N GLY A 167 12.93 -15.59 -1.49
CA GLY A 167 12.99 -14.18 -1.12
C GLY A 167 12.21 -13.26 -2.07
N GLN A 168 11.78 -13.77 -3.22
CA GLN A 168 11.01 -13.03 -4.23
C GLN A 168 9.76 -12.34 -3.66
N PRO A 169 8.96 -12.95 -2.76
CA PRO A 169 7.79 -12.28 -2.21
C PRO A 169 8.15 -11.03 -1.38
N ARG A 170 9.25 -11.09 -0.61
CA ARG A 170 9.75 -9.98 0.22
C ARG A 170 10.31 -8.85 -0.64
N LEU A 171 11.06 -9.19 -1.68
CA LEU A 171 11.52 -8.23 -2.68
C LEU A 171 10.32 -7.52 -3.35
N ASN A 172 9.34 -8.28 -3.83
CA ASN A 172 8.14 -7.71 -4.45
C ASN A 172 7.39 -6.81 -3.48
N GLN A 173 7.27 -7.20 -2.21
CA GLN A 173 6.63 -6.38 -1.18
C GLN A 173 7.40 -5.08 -0.92
N ALA A 174 8.73 -5.13 -0.83
CA ALA A 174 9.57 -3.94 -0.66
C ALA A 174 9.42 -2.96 -1.83
N LEU A 175 9.42 -3.47 -3.07
CA LEU A 175 9.20 -2.68 -4.28
C LEU A 175 7.77 -2.13 -4.33
N ALA A 176 6.76 -2.93 -3.99
CA ALA A 176 5.36 -2.49 -3.96
C ALA A 176 5.13 -1.39 -2.91
N LEU A 177 5.74 -1.49 -1.73
CA LEU A 177 5.70 -0.44 -0.71
C LEU A 177 6.32 0.86 -1.23
N SER A 178 7.47 0.76 -1.89
CA SER A 178 8.14 1.92 -2.50
C SER A 178 7.30 2.55 -3.61
N ALA A 179 6.64 1.73 -4.44
CA ALA A 179 5.73 2.20 -5.49
C ALA A 179 4.49 2.89 -4.91
N ALA A 180 3.85 2.29 -3.88
CA ALA A 180 2.67 2.85 -3.24
C ALA A 180 2.94 4.24 -2.63
N GLN A 181 4.14 4.47 -2.12
CA GLN A 181 4.54 5.80 -1.65
C GLN A 181 4.72 6.81 -2.79
N GLY A 182 5.23 6.37 -3.94
CA GLY A 182 5.29 7.18 -5.15
C GLY A 182 3.90 7.57 -5.67
N VAL A 183 2.96 6.62 -5.65
CA VAL A 183 1.55 6.87 -5.93
C VAL A 183 0.99 7.92 -4.96
N LEU A 184 1.11 7.71 -3.65
CA LEU A 184 0.56 8.63 -2.66
C LEU A 184 1.12 10.06 -2.80
N LEU A 185 2.41 10.19 -3.14
CA LEU A 185 3.02 11.48 -3.42
C LEU A 185 2.35 12.17 -4.64
N ALA A 186 2.09 11.43 -5.71
CA ALA A 186 1.42 11.95 -6.90
C ALA A 186 -0.03 12.35 -6.59
N GLU A 187 -0.72 11.55 -5.79
CA GLU A 187 -2.11 11.82 -5.39
C GLU A 187 -2.23 13.10 -4.56
N TRP A 188 -1.39 13.28 -3.55
CA TRP A 188 -1.37 14.52 -2.77
C TRP A 188 -1.07 15.73 -3.61
N ARG A 189 -0.09 15.61 -4.53
CA ARG A 189 0.17 16.66 -5.50
C ARG A 189 -1.09 16.99 -6.30
N GLN A 190 -1.80 16.00 -6.83
CA GLN A 190 -2.99 16.22 -7.64
C GLN A 190 -4.20 16.75 -6.84
N LEU A 191 -4.24 16.49 -5.53
CA LEU A 191 -5.22 17.11 -4.63
C LEU A 191 -4.95 18.60 -4.44
N GLU A 192 -3.69 19.01 -4.38
CA GLU A 192 -3.28 20.40 -4.22
C GLU A 192 -3.31 21.19 -5.54
N ASP A 193 -2.69 20.65 -6.59
CA ASP A 193 -2.45 21.34 -7.86
C ASP A 193 -3.50 21.01 -8.93
N GLY A 194 -4.34 20.00 -8.71
CA GLY A 194 -5.25 19.46 -9.71
C GLY A 194 -4.56 18.55 -10.72
N LYS A 195 -5.10 18.48 -11.94
CA LYS A 195 -4.60 17.58 -12.98
C LYS A 195 -3.20 18.01 -13.45
N THR A 196 -2.29 17.05 -13.55
CA THR A 196 -0.91 17.28 -14.01
C THR A 196 -0.89 17.83 -15.43
N VAL A 197 -0.13 18.91 -15.65
CA VAL A 197 0.18 19.41 -17.00
C VAL A 197 1.36 18.64 -17.58
N TRP A 198 1.27 18.27 -18.86
CA TRP A 198 2.31 17.51 -19.57
C TRP A 198 2.91 18.34 -20.71
N ASP A 199 4.22 18.21 -20.89
CA ASP A 199 5.00 18.77 -21.99
C ASP A 199 5.61 17.61 -22.79
N GLY A 200 4.93 17.21 -23.86
CA GLY A 200 5.22 15.96 -24.56
C GLY A 200 5.13 14.75 -23.63
N THR A 201 6.27 14.08 -23.40
CA THR A 201 6.37 12.90 -22.52
C THR A 201 6.74 13.23 -21.07
N SER A 202 6.91 14.50 -20.74
CA SER A 202 7.40 14.93 -19.43
C SER A 202 6.30 15.64 -18.64
N ALA A 203 6.22 15.36 -17.35
CA ALA A 203 5.27 16.00 -16.44
C ALA A 203 5.82 17.32 -15.92
N ARG A 204 4.94 18.32 -15.74
CA ARG A 204 5.25 19.53 -14.99
C ARG A 204 4.98 19.29 -13.51
N ILE A 205 6.04 19.21 -12.72
CA ILE A 205 5.98 18.99 -11.27
C ILE A 205 6.57 20.16 -10.50
N ARG A 206 6.29 20.26 -9.20
CA ARG A 206 6.94 21.26 -8.33
C ARG A 206 8.33 20.78 -7.96
N ALA A 207 9.26 21.72 -7.77
CA ALA A 207 10.61 21.40 -7.31
C ALA A 207 10.56 20.64 -5.98
N SER A 208 9.64 20.98 -5.07
CA SER A 208 9.43 20.28 -3.80
C SER A 208 9.14 18.78 -3.95
N ASP A 209 8.54 18.34 -5.06
CA ASP A 209 8.25 16.92 -5.30
C ASP A 209 9.55 16.12 -5.53
N ALA A 210 10.56 16.71 -6.18
CA ALA A 210 11.87 16.08 -6.36
C ALA A 210 12.62 15.90 -5.03
N PHE A 211 12.51 16.89 -4.13
CA PHE A 211 13.03 16.77 -2.76
C PHE A 211 12.27 15.72 -1.96
N ALA A 212 10.95 15.63 -2.11
CA ALA A 212 10.13 14.62 -1.43
C ALA A 212 10.50 13.19 -1.88
N ILE A 213 10.71 12.97 -3.19
CA ILE A 213 11.22 11.70 -3.73
C ILE A 213 12.53 11.28 -3.05
N GLN A 214 13.49 12.21 -2.91
CA GLN A 214 14.74 11.93 -2.22
C GLN A 214 14.51 11.56 -0.75
N ARG A 215 13.71 12.35 -0.01
CA ARG A 215 13.47 12.12 1.42
C ARG A 215 12.76 10.81 1.71
N ILE A 216 11.77 10.45 0.89
CA ILE A 216 11.09 9.15 1.00
C ILE A 216 12.08 8.03 0.69
N THR A 217 12.89 8.17 -0.36
CA THR A 217 13.94 7.19 -0.71
C THR A 217 14.89 6.95 0.46
N GLU A 218 15.45 8.01 1.05
CA GLU A 218 16.38 7.89 2.19
C GLU A 218 15.73 7.16 3.38
N ALA A 219 14.45 7.43 3.64
CA ALA A 219 13.71 6.74 4.69
C ALA A 219 13.42 5.28 4.34
N MET A 220 13.15 4.98 3.07
CA MET A 220 12.88 3.63 2.59
C MET A 220 14.10 2.73 2.55
N GLU A 221 15.25 3.25 2.14
CA GLU A 221 16.51 2.51 2.22
C GLU A 221 16.74 2.05 3.67
N ARG A 222 16.57 2.92 4.66
CA ARG A 222 16.76 2.55 6.07
C ARG A 222 15.81 1.45 6.56
N ARG A 223 14.60 1.34 5.99
CA ARG A 223 13.55 0.40 6.43
C ARG A 223 13.53 -0.92 5.65
N GLN A 224 13.79 -0.88 4.34
CA GLN A 224 13.51 -2.00 3.43
C GLN A 224 14.76 -2.68 2.87
N LEU A 225 15.98 -2.21 3.20
CA LEU A 225 17.20 -2.90 2.77
C LEU A 225 17.18 -4.41 3.07
N PRO A 226 16.76 -4.88 4.27
CA PRO A 226 16.73 -6.32 4.55
C PRO A 226 15.83 -7.10 3.59
N GLU A 227 14.61 -6.62 3.34
CA GLU A 227 13.65 -7.32 2.48
C GLU A 227 13.99 -7.19 0.99
N LEU A 228 14.60 -6.07 0.60
CA LEU A 228 15.13 -5.87 -0.75
C LEU A 228 16.23 -6.89 -1.05
N PHE A 229 17.18 -7.10 -0.12
CA PHE A 229 18.27 -8.06 -0.30
C PHE A 229 17.84 -9.51 -0.13
N ALA A 230 16.77 -9.79 0.63
CA ALA A 230 16.27 -11.15 0.84
C ALA A 230 15.95 -11.87 -0.49
N GLY A 231 15.46 -11.13 -1.51
CA GLY A 231 15.14 -11.69 -2.83
C GLY A 231 16.29 -11.72 -3.83
N ILE A 232 17.51 -11.36 -3.44
CA ILE A 232 18.67 -11.29 -4.34
C ILE A 232 19.57 -12.50 -4.12
N ALA A 233 19.66 -13.39 -5.12
CA ALA A 233 20.58 -14.52 -5.09
C ALA A 233 22.00 -14.10 -5.52
N ARG A 234 22.09 -13.29 -6.57
CA ARG A 234 23.35 -12.77 -7.11
C ARG A 234 23.17 -11.35 -7.62
N ARG A 235 24.19 -10.52 -7.44
CA ARG A 235 24.27 -9.18 -8.03
C ARG A 235 25.61 -8.98 -8.72
N PRO A 236 25.67 -8.22 -9.82
CA PRO A 236 26.94 -7.82 -10.38
C PRO A 236 27.61 -6.74 -9.50
N PRO A 237 28.92 -6.50 -9.65
CA PRO A 237 29.64 -5.52 -8.85
C PRO A 237 29.33 -4.06 -9.24
N ASP A 238 28.83 -3.82 -10.45
CA ASP A 238 28.57 -2.51 -11.03
C ASP A 238 27.16 -1.98 -10.78
N PHE A 239 26.30 -2.76 -10.11
CA PHE A 239 24.93 -2.34 -9.78
C PHE A 239 24.66 -2.36 -8.28
N GLU A 240 24.17 -1.23 -7.79
CA GLU A 240 23.69 -1.08 -6.42
C GLU A 240 22.20 -1.43 -6.31
N VAL A 241 21.88 -2.57 -5.70
CA VAL A 241 20.49 -3.07 -5.55
C VAL A 241 19.55 -2.03 -4.92
N ARG A 242 20.04 -1.24 -3.97
CA ARG A 242 19.25 -0.18 -3.31
C ARG A 242 18.63 0.82 -4.29
N LEU A 243 19.24 1.03 -5.47
CA LEU A 243 18.74 1.96 -6.48
C LEU A 243 17.39 1.53 -7.06
N LEU A 244 17.00 0.27 -6.86
CA LEU A 244 15.66 -0.21 -7.20
C LEU A 244 14.58 0.50 -6.39
N LEU A 245 14.82 0.90 -5.14
CA LEU A 245 13.84 1.62 -4.32
C LEU A 245 13.50 3.01 -4.89
N PRO A 246 14.45 3.96 -5.05
CA PRO A 246 14.15 5.27 -5.64
C PRO A 246 13.59 5.15 -7.06
N TYR A 247 14.14 4.23 -7.87
CA TYR A 247 13.65 4.02 -9.23
C TYR A 247 12.18 3.57 -9.23
N THR A 248 11.81 2.61 -8.37
CA THR A 248 10.42 2.13 -8.27
C THR A 248 9.48 3.24 -7.81
N LEU A 249 9.88 3.99 -6.78
CA LEU A 249 9.10 5.10 -6.26
C LEU A 249 8.87 6.18 -7.32
N ALA A 250 9.94 6.65 -7.95
CA ALA A 250 9.85 7.69 -8.97
C ALA A 250 9.05 7.23 -10.18
N THR A 251 9.17 5.96 -10.57
CA THR A 251 8.40 5.36 -11.68
C THR A 251 6.91 5.34 -11.35
N ALA A 252 6.54 4.87 -10.16
CA ALA A 252 5.15 4.85 -9.73
C ALA A 252 4.55 6.27 -9.64
N PHE A 253 5.32 7.22 -9.09
CA PHE A 253 4.97 8.63 -9.08
C PHE A 253 4.71 9.15 -10.50
N PHE A 254 5.66 8.99 -11.42
CA PHE A 254 5.53 9.44 -12.81
C PHE A 254 4.32 8.83 -13.53
N LEU A 255 4.07 7.53 -13.33
CA LEU A 255 2.94 6.85 -13.94
C LEU A 255 1.60 7.37 -13.38
N ARG A 256 1.50 7.51 -12.05
CA ARG A 256 0.28 7.98 -11.38
C ARG A 256 -0.11 9.41 -11.75
N LEU A 257 0.87 10.25 -12.12
CA LEU A 257 0.60 11.63 -12.59
C LEU A 257 -0.26 11.70 -13.87
N ARG A 258 -0.40 10.61 -14.62
CA ARG A 258 -1.30 10.53 -15.79
C ARG A 258 -2.75 10.24 -15.41
N GLY A 259 -2.97 9.68 -14.22
CA GLY A 259 -4.30 9.41 -13.70
C GLY A 259 -5.07 10.71 -13.39
N GLU A 260 -6.36 10.55 -13.16
CA GLU A 260 -7.20 11.65 -12.72
C GLU A 260 -6.88 12.03 -11.27
N ARG A 261 -7.30 13.24 -10.89
CA ARG A 261 -7.13 13.68 -9.50
C ARG A 261 -7.92 12.73 -8.58
N PRO A 262 -7.38 12.35 -7.41
CA PRO A 262 -8.13 11.56 -6.46
C PRO A 262 -9.39 12.30 -6.02
N GLN A 263 -10.50 11.58 -5.91
CA GLN A 263 -11.72 12.13 -5.33
C GLN A 263 -11.61 12.00 -3.81
N ALA A 264 -10.95 12.95 -3.14
CA ALA A 264 -10.71 12.89 -1.69
C ALA A 264 -12.00 12.80 -0.82
N PHE A 265 -13.19 12.96 -1.41
CA PHE A 265 -14.48 12.97 -0.69
C PHE A 265 -15.66 12.37 -1.46
N ALA A 266 -15.44 11.45 -2.42
CA ALA A 266 -16.56 10.78 -3.09
C ALA A 266 -16.93 9.47 -2.37
N ALA A 267 -17.96 9.59 -1.52
CA ALA A 267 -18.77 8.55 -0.86
C ALA A 267 -18.15 7.79 0.32
#